data_AF-A0A7V3NZS1-F1
#
_entry.id   AF-A0A7V3NZS1-F1
#
_cell.length_a   1.000
_cell.length_b   1.000
_cell.length_c   1.000
_cell.angle_alpha   90.00
_cell.angle_beta   90.00
_cell.angle_gamma   90.00
#
_symmetry.space_group_name_H-M   'P 1'
#
loop_
_entity.id
_entity.type
_entity.pdbx_description
1 polymer ?
#
loop_
_entity_poly.entity_id
_entity_poly.type
_entity_poly.pdbx_seq_one_letter_code
_entity_poly.pdbx_strand_id
1 'polypeptide(L)' 'MSCPHCVSAVTKALEQLEGIQNIQVDLPTGEVRFYNAGEVPTDKIEEAIAEAGYEVIRAQPMVGKEIKSEELR' A
#
# COMPACT_ATOMS: atom_id res chain seq x y z
N MET A 1 -4.71 -11.61 -1.40
CA MET A 1 -5.75 -10.96 -0.58
C MET A 1 -7.09 -11.16 -1.30
N SER A 2 -8.18 -11.56 -0.63
CA SER A 2 -9.37 -12.08 -1.35
C SER A 2 -10.73 -11.48 -0.91
N CYS A 3 -10.75 -10.51 0.00
CA CYS A 3 -11.98 -9.95 0.58
C CYS A 3 -11.83 -8.43 0.86
N PRO A 4 -12.90 -7.62 0.79
CA PRO A 4 -12.86 -6.20 1.15
C PRO A 4 -12.27 -5.92 2.53
N HIS A 5 -12.51 -6.80 3.51
CA HIS A 5 -11.93 -6.66 4.85
C HIS A 5 -10.41 -6.80 4.86
N CYS A 6 -9.84 -7.61 3.97
CA CYS A 6 -8.38 -7.76 3.81
C CYS A 6 -7.74 -6.45 3.33
N VAL A 7 -8.42 -5.74 2.42
CA VAL A 7 -7.98 -4.43 1.93
C VAL A 7 -7.96 -3.42 3.06
N SER A 8 -9.07 -3.31 3.79
CA SER A 8 -9.18 -2.37 4.90
C SER A 8 -8.11 -2.60 5.97
N ALA A 9 -7.70 -3.85 6.22
CA ALA A 9 -6.65 -4.15 7.18
C ALA A 9 -5.29 -3.57 6.73
N VAL A 10 -4.88 -3.81 5.48
CA VAL A 10 -3.60 -3.29 4.96
C VAL A 10 -3.63 -1.78 4.78
N THR A 11 -4.73 -1.22 4.28
CA THR A 11 -4.87 0.24 4.18
C THR A 11 -4.70 0.90 5.54
N LYS A 12 -5.38 0.40 6.59
CA LYS A 12 -5.25 0.95 7.94
C LYS A 12 -3.84 0.83 8.52
N ALA A 13 -3.17 -0.29 8.29
CA ALA A 13 -1.80 -0.47 8.77
C ALA A 13 -0.85 0.55 8.13
N LEU A 14 -1.00 0.82 6.83
CA LEU A 14 -0.20 1.81 6.12
C LEU A 14 -0.57 3.27 6.49
N GLU A 15 -1.84 3.55 6.76
CA GLU A 15 -2.30 4.88 7.22
C GLU A 15 -1.73 5.27 8.59
N GLN A 16 -1.30 4.30 9.40
CA GLN A 16 -0.64 4.56 10.69
C GLN A 16 0.81 5.02 10.55
N LEU A 17 1.43 4.83 9.38
CA LEU A 17 2.80 5.26 9.12
C LEU A 17 2.80 6.73 8.68
N GLU A 18 3.39 7.59 9.51
CA GLU A 18 3.52 9.02 9.19
C GLU A 18 4.28 9.22 7.88
N GLY A 19 3.66 9.95 6.94
CA GLY A 19 4.25 10.23 5.63
C GLY A 19 3.81 9.28 4.50
N ILE A 20 3.06 8.21 4.79
CA ILE A 20 2.39 7.41 3.76
C ILE A 20 1.07 8.08 3.36
N GLN A 21 0.83 8.22 2.05
CA GLN A 21 -0.34 8.90 1.49
C GLN A 21 -0.83 8.17 0.23
N ASN A 22 -2.03 8.51 -0.25
CA ASN A 22 -2.59 8.01 -1.53
C ASN A 22 -2.54 6.47 -1.68
N ILE A 23 -2.90 5.73 -0.62
CA ILE A 23 -2.89 4.26 -0.64
C ILE A 23 -3.98 3.74 -1.57
N GLN A 24 -3.58 2.87 -2.50
CA GLN A 24 -4.44 2.15 -3.42
C GLN A 24 -4.12 0.67 -3.33
N VAL A 25 -5.15 -0.16 -3.22
CA VAL A 25 -5.01 -1.61 -3.17
C VAL A 25 -5.77 -2.21 -4.34
N ASP A 26 -5.06 -2.98 -5.16
CA ASP A 26 -5.62 -3.79 -6.22
C ASP A 26 -5.90 -5.20 -5.67
N LEU A 27 -7.17 -5.51 -5.46
CA LEU A 27 -7.63 -6.79 -4.91
C LEU A 27 -7.28 -8.00 -5.81
N PRO A 28 -7.60 -7.99 -7.11
CA PRO A 28 -7.23 -9.05 -8.04
C PRO A 28 -5.75 -9.43 -8.01
N THR A 29 -4.85 -8.45 -7.97
CA THR A 29 -3.40 -8.68 -8.05
C THR A 29 -2.72 -8.76 -6.68
N GLY A 30 -3.34 -8.21 -5.64
CA GLY A 30 -2.71 -8.00 -4.34
C GLY A 30 -1.69 -6.86 -4.33
N GLU A 31 -1.65 -6.04 -5.38
CA GLU A 31 -0.72 -4.92 -5.47
C GLU A 31 -1.17 -3.75 -4.59
N VAL A 32 -0.23 -3.19 -3.82
CA VAL A 32 -0.45 -1.99 -3.02
C VAL A 32 0.44 -0.88 -3.54
N ARG A 33 -0.15 0.26 -3.90
CA ARG A 33 0.54 1.48 -4.31
C ARG A 33 0.28 2.58 -3.32
N PHE A 34 1.30 3.34 -2.96
CA PHE A 34 1.18 4.49 -2.06
C PHE A 34 2.29 5.50 -2.35
N TYR A 35 2.09 6.73 -1.88
CA TYR A 35 3.10 7.78 -1.91
C TYR A 35 3.80 7.85 -0.56
N ASN A 36 5.12 7.65 -0.56
CA ASN A 36 5.95 7.72 0.63
C ASN A 36 6.62 9.11 0.72
N ALA A 37 5.89 10.09 1.25
CA ALA A 37 6.35 11.47 1.42
C ALA A 37 7.31 11.63 2.60
N GLY A 38 7.17 10.79 3.62
CA GLY A 38 7.99 10.85 4.84
C GLY A 38 9.30 10.08 4.75
N GLU A 39 9.63 9.53 3.58
CA GLU A 39 10.79 8.65 3.39
C GLU A 39 10.83 7.50 4.41
N VAL A 40 9.65 6.94 4.72
CA VAL A 40 9.50 5.82 5.66
C VAL A 40 10.35 4.64 5.16
N PRO A 41 11.21 4.06 6.01
CA PRO A 41 12.03 2.91 5.63
C PRO A 41 11.18 1.74 5.16
N THR A 42 11.65 1.02 4.14
CA THR A 42 10.95 -0.15 3.60
C THR A 42 10.66 -1.19 4.69
N ASP A 43 11.62 -1.45 5.59
CA ASP A 43 11.46 -2.41 6.68
C ASP A 43 10.26 -2.06 7.60
N LYS A 44 10.01 -0.77 7.83
CA LYS A 44 8.87 -0.31 8.65
C LYS A 44 7.53 -0.49 7.95
N ILE A 45 7.53 -0.34 6.62
CA ILE A 45 6.35 -0.58 5.79
C ILE A 45 6.05 -2.08 5.77
N GLU A 46 7.07 -2.92 5.60
CA GLU A 46 6.92 -4.38 5.62
C GLU A 46 6.43 -4.89 6.98
N GLU A 47 6.97 -4.36 8.08
CA GLU A 47 6.55 -4.66 9.45
C GLU A 47 5.05 -4.35 9.65
N ALA A 48 4.58 -3.16 9.25
CA ALA A 48 3.17 -2.79 9.36
C ALA A 48 2.24 -3.73 8.55
N ILE A 49 2.68 -4.14 7.35
CA ILE A 49 1.91 -5.09 6.52
C ILE A 49 1.92 -6.49 7.16
N ALA A 50 3.03 -6.90 7.76
CA ALA A 50 3.15 -8.15 8.50
C ALA A 50 2.24 -8.19 9.74
N GLU A 51 2.14 -7.09 10.49
CA GLU A 51 1.20 -6.95 11.60
C GLU A 51 -0.27 -7.04 11.15
N ALA A 52 -0.57 -6.60 9.92
CA ALA A 52 -1.88 -6.81 9.30
C ALA A 52 -2.12 -8.25 8.82
N GLY A 53 -1.13 -9.14 8.94
CA GLY A 53 -1.21 -10.56 8.59
C GLY A 53 -0.84 -10.88 7.14
N TYR A 54 -0.04 -10.02 6.48
CA TYR A 54 0.38 -10.20 5.09
C TYR A 54 1.89 -10.11 4.93
N GLU A 55 2.43 -10.83 3.96
CA GLU A 55 3.85 -10.79 3.63
C GLU A 55 4.09 -9.95 2.37
N VAL A 56 5.12 -9.12 2.37
CA VAL A 56 5.53 -8.34 1.20
C VAL A 56 6.46 -9.19 0.34
N ILE A 57 5.99 -9.58 -0.84
CA ILE A 57 6.76 -10.44 -1.75
C ILE A 57 7.76 -9.61 -2.59
N ARG A 58 7.45 -8.33 -2.83
CA ARG A 58 8.29 -7.41 -3.62
C ARG A 58 7.93 -5.96 -3.31
N ALA A 59 8.86 -5.22 -2.72
CA ALA A 59 8.81 -3.76 -2.64
C ALA A 59 9.63 -3.15 -3.79
N GLN A 60 9.03 -2.23 -4.55
CA GLN A 60 9.74 -1.54 -5.62
C GLN A 60 9.41 -0.03 -5.62
N PRO A 61 10.42 0.86 -5.58
CA PRO A 61 10.19 2.29 -5.73
C PRO A 61 9.69 2.57 -7.15
N MET A 62 8.49 3.12 -7.26
CA MET A 62 7.94 3.52 -8.55
C MET A 62 8.45 4.92 -8.89
N VAL A 63 9.44 5.01 -9.79
CA VAL A 63 9.82 6.29 -10.41
C VAL A 63 8.79 6.59 -11.50
N GLY A 64 7.76 7.36 -11.13
CA GLY A 64 6.87 8.11 -12.03
C GLY A 64 6.32 7.37 -13.26
N LYS A 65 5.10 6.82 -13.12
CA LYS A 65 4.08 7.00 -14.16
C LYS A 65 2.79 7.35 -13.43
N GLU A 66 2.41 8.62 -13.54
CA GLU A 66 1.13 9.23 -13.17
C GLU A 66 0.08 8.25 -12.61
N ILE A 67 -0.31 8.44 -11.35
CA ILE A 67 -1.59 7.93 -10.85
C ILE A 67 -2.68 8.72 -11.60
N LYS A 68 -2.97 8.31 -12.84
CA LYS A 68 -4.08 8.86 -13.59
C LYS A 68 -5.37 8.35 -12.97
N SER A 69 -6.06 9.26 -12.29
CA SER A 69 -7.41 9.15 -11.72
C SER A 69 -8.52 8.96 -12.79
N GLU A 70 -8.21 8.41 -13.96
CA GLU A 70 -9.19 8.12 -15.02
C GLU A 70 -9.75 6.69 -14.89
N GLU A 71 -10.51 6.41 -13.82
CA GLU A 71 -11.57 5.39 -13.88
C GLU A 71 -12.66 5.66 -12.83
N LEU A 72 -13.08 6.93 -12.75
CA LEU A 72 -14.39 7.30 -12.20
C LEU A 72 -15.35 7.49 -13.39
N ARG A 73 -15.99 6.40 -13.82
CA ARG A 73 -17.22 6.43 -14.64
C ARG A 73 -18.22 5.45 -14.07
#